data_AF-A0A1J3FWF2-F1
#
_entry.id   AF-A0A1J3FWF2-F1
#
_cell.length_a   1.000
_cell.length_b   1.000
_cell.length_c   1.000
_cell.angle_alpha   90.00
_cell.angle_beta   90.00
_cell.angle_gamma   90.00
#
_symmetry.space_group_name_H-M   'P 1'
#
loop_
_entity.id
_entity.type
_entity.pdbx_description
1 polymer ?
#
loop_
_entity_poly.entity_id
_entity_poly.type
_entity_poly.pdbx_seq_one_letter_code
_entity_poly.pdbx_strand_id
1 'polypeptide(L)'
;PNRTSLPELLIDGPYGSPAEDHRKYDVLLLVGLGIGATPFISILRDLLNNIIKQHEQAEGLSGSCSNSNVSSDHSFTCLNSEHGNRTPKNQRRTLNTKNAYFYWVTREQGSFDWFREIMNEIADSDIKGVIEMHNYLTSVYDEGDARSTLLTMIQTLNHAKNGVDIFSGTKLRTHFGRPKWKKVLSKIGTKHKSERIGVFYCGGPSLGKELSTLCHEFNQTGCSRFEFHKEHF
;
A
#
# COMPACT_ATOMS: atom_id res chain seq x y z
N PRO A 1 -10.16 -41.68 -22.14
CA PRO A 1 -10.29 -40.31 -21.56
C PRO A 1 -9.38 -40.17 -20.32
N ASN A 2 -8.17 -39.68 -20.52
CA ASN A 2 -7.19 -39.50 -19.44
C ASN A 2 -7.52 -38.19 -18.71
N ARG A 3 -8.08 -38.28 -17.50
CA ARG A 3 -8.25 -37.13 -16.61
C ARG A 3 -6.86 -36.75 -16.11
N THR A 4 -6.27 -35.70 -16.67
CA THR A 4 -5.06 -35.08 -16.12
C THR A 4 -5.43 -34.48 -14.76
N SER A 5 -5.14 -35.21 -13.69
CA SER A 5 -5.22 -34.68 -12.33
C SER A 5 -4.27 -33.50 -12.21
N LEU A 6 -4.75 -32.38 -11.67
CA LEU A 6 -3.90 -31.23 -11.37
C LEU A 6 -2.78 -31.66 -10.39
N PRO A 7 -1.58 -31.07 -10.49
CA PRO A 7 -0.48 -31.39 -9.60
C PRO A 7 -0.82 -30.98 -8.16
N GLU A 8 -0.31 -31.75 -7.20
CA GLU A 8 -0.46 -31.48 -5.77
C GLU A 8 0.50 -30.35 -5.35
N LEU A 9 -0.05 -29.29 -4.75
CA LEU A 9 0.70 -28.12 -4.29
C LEU A 9 0.94 -28.23 -2.78
N LEU A 10 2.21 -28.35 -2.39
CA LEU A 10 2.63 -28.31 -1.00
C LEU A 10 3.01 -26.87 -0.64
N ILE A 11 2.32 -26.29 0.34
CA ILE A 11 2.57 -24.94 0.84
C ILE A 11 3.31 -25.08 2.16
N ASP A 12 4.57 -24.64 2.18
CA ASP A 12 5.27 -24.42 3.44
C ASP A 12 4.85 -23.07 4.02
N GLY A 13 4.69 -23.03 5.34
CA GLY A 13 3.94 -22.02 6.08
C GLY A 13 4.46 -20.58 5.91
N PRO A 14 3.71 -19.60 6.44
CA PRO A 14 4.08 -18.19 6.27
C PRO A 14 5.39 -17.90 7.00
N TYR A 15 6.45 -17.66 6.23
CA TYR A 15 7.64 -16.97 6.70
C TYR A 15 7.23 -15.55 7.09
N GLY A 16 7.56 -15.11 8.31
CA GLY A 16 6.96 -13.93 8.96
C GLY A 16 6.79 -12.73 8.03
N SER A 17 5.62 -12.08 8.07
CA SER A 17 5.28 -10.99 7.14
C SER A 17 6.19 -9.79 7.41
N PRO A 18 7.00 -9.35 6.42
CA PRO A 18 7.74 -8.12 6.60
C PRO A 18 6.74 -6.95 6.62
N ALA A 19 7.10 -5.86 7.30
CA ALA A 19 6.23 -4.77 7.68
C ALA A 19 5.02 -5.11 8.61
N GLU A 20 5.06 -6.13 9.46
CA GLU A 20 4.01 -6.39 10.49
C GLU A 20 3.64 -5.16 11.33
N ASP A 21 4.60 -4.24 11.47
CA ASP A 21 4.49 -3.02 12.26
C ASP A 21 3.79 -1.86 11.54
N HIS A 22 3.41 -1.99 10.27
CA HIS A 22 2.75 -0.91 9.52
C HIS A 22 1.49 -0.40 10.23
N ARG A 23 0.78 -1.28 10.95
CA ARG A 23 -0.45 -0.93 11.70
C ARG A 23 -0.22 0.04 12.86
N LYS A 24 1.03 0.21 13.30
CA LYS A 24 1.39 1.11 14.41
C LYS A 24 1.41 2.58 13.99
N TYR A 25 1.42 2.86 12.69
CA TYR A 25 1.59 4.20 12.15
C TYR A 25 0.26 4.80 11.70
N ASP A 26 0.10 6.10 11.95
CA ASP A 26 -1.07 6.87 11.50
C ASP A 26 -1.00 7.08 9.97
N VAL A 27 0.22 7.23 9.45
CA VAL A 27 0.49 7.45 8.04
C VAL A 27 1.60 6.52 7.57
N LEU A 28 1.46 5.97 6.37
CA LEU A 28 2.46 5.11 5.75
C LEU A 28 3.09 5.79 4.54
N LEU A 29 4.42 5.74 4.45
CA LEU A 29 5.19 6.02 3.25
C LEU A 29 5.87 4.73 2.80
N LEU A 30 5.33 4.10 1.76
CA LEU A 30 5.78 2.85 1.19
C LEU A 30 6.62 3.15 -0.06
N VAL A 31 7.88 2.74 -0.08
CA VAL A 31 8.82 3.02 -1.17
C VAL A 31 9.40 1.73 -1.73
N GLY A 32 8.98 1.36 -2.94
CA GLY A 32 9.44 0.15 -3.64
C GLY A 32 10.33 0.48 -4.83
N LEU A 33 11.51 -0.13 -4.92
CA LEU A 33 12.37 -0.06 -6.11
C LEU A 33 12.24 -1.31 -6.98
N GLY A 34 11.87 -1.14 -8.25
CA GLY A 34 11.73 -2.26 -9.19
C GLY A 34 10.76 -3.31 -8.65
N ILE A 35 11.22 -4.56 -8.54
CA ILE A 35 10.45 -5.67 -7.96
C ILE A 35 10.17 -5.51 -6.45
N GLY A 36 10.89 -4.63 -5.76
CA GLY A 36 10.65 -4.28 -4.35
C GLY A 36 9.29 -3.60 -4.09
N ALA A 37 8.48 -3.36 -5.12
CA ALA A 37 7.09 -2.93 -4.99
C ALA A 37 6.13 -4.06 -4.59
N THR A 38 6.38 -5.28 -5.06
CA THR A 38 5.55 -6.48 -4.81
C THR A 38 5.10 -6.62 -3.37
N PRO A 39 5.98 -6.51 -2.35
CA PRO A 39 5.55 -6.68 -0.98
C PRO A 39 4.56 -5.64 -0.47
N PHE A 40 4.57 -4.42 -1.01
CA PHE A 40 3.68 -3.36 -0.57
C PHE A 40 2.25 -3.54 -1.10
N ILE A 41 2.05 -4.40 -2.10
CA ILE A 41 0.73 -4.69 -2.68
C ILE A 41 -0.21 -5.27 -1.62
N SER A 42 0.28 -6.21 -0.82
CA SER A 42 -0.52 -6.83 0.24
C SER A 42 -0.92 -5.81 1.29
N ILE A 43 -0.02 -4.88 1.63
CA ILE A 43 -0.30 -3.78 2.56
C ILE A 43 -1.36 -2.83 1.99
N LEU A 44 -1.24 -2.42 0.74
CA LEU A 44 -2.22 -1.53 0.08
C LEU A 44 -3.61 -2.17 0.04
N ARG A 45 -3.70 -3.45 -0.34
CA ARG A 45 -4.96 -4.20 -0.33
C ARG A 45 -5.54 -4.37 1.08
N ASP A 46 -4.70 -4.64 2.09
CA ASP A 46 -5.15 -4.72 3.47
C ASP A 46 -5.72 -3.36 3.91
N LEU A 47 -5.02 -2.25 3.66
CA LEU A 47 -5.51 -0.91 4.00
C LEU A 47 -6.88 -0.61 3.37
N LEU A 48 -7.03 -0.83 2.06
CA LEU A 48 -8.31 -0.64 1.38
C LEU A 48 -9.44 -1.43 2.02
N ASN A 49 -9.21 -2.73 2.24
CA ASN A 49 -10.20 -3.62 2.83
C ASN A 49 -10.64 -3.16 4.23
N ASN A 50 -9.72 -2.63 5.03
CA ASN A 50 -10.04 -2.18 6.38
C ASN A 50 -10.77 -0.83 6.39
N ILE A 51 -10.44 0.08 5.46
CA ILE A 51 -11.15 1.34 5.29
C ILE A 51 -12.59 1.11 4.81
N ILE A 52 -12.79 0.16 3.89
CA ILE A 52 -14.13 -0.24 3.41
C ILE A 52 -14.95 -0.80 4.57
N LYS A 53 -14.40 -1.75 5.34
CA LYS A 53 -15.08 -2.35 6.51
C LYS A 53 -15.43 -1.34 7.60
N GLN A 54 -14.54 -0.39 7.88
CA GLN A 54 -14.82 0.69 8.84
C GLN A 54 -15.99 1.56 8.39
N HIS A 55 -16.18 1.72 7.07
CA HIS A 55 -17.29 2.51 6.52
C HIS A 55 -18.63 1.78 6.60
N GLU A 56 -18.66 0.50 6.20
CA GLU A 56 -19.88 -0.31 6.26
C GLU A 56 -20.45 -0.38 7.68
N GLN A 57 -19.58 -0.40 8.70
CA GLN A 57 -19.99 -0.36 10.10
C GLN A 57 -20.48 1.02 10.55
N ALA A 58 -19.92 2.12 10.02
CA ALA A 58 -20.36 3.46 10.35
C ALA A 58 -21.73 3.81 9.73
N GLU A 59 -22.00 3.34 8.50
CA GLU A 59 -23.28 3.55 7.84
C GLU A 59 -24.37 2.57 8.30
N GLY A 60 -24.00 1.35 8.71
CA GLY A 60 -24.89 0.36 9.30
C GLY A 60 -25.48 0.76 10.66
N LEU A 61 -24.92 1.75 11.37
CA LEU A 61 -25.50 2.30 12.60
C LEU A 61 -26.58 3.37 12.36
N SER A 62 -26.86 3.74 11.11
CA SER A 62 -27.91 4.71 10.78
C SER A 62 -29.23 4.07 10.29
N GLY A 63 -29.29 2.74 10.18
CA GLY A 63 -30.43 2.01 9.64
C GLY A 63 -31.02 0.96 10.58
N SER A 64 -32.13 1.32 11.23
CA SER A 64 -33.14 0.45 11.84
C SER A 64 -32.91 -0.10 13.25
N CYS A 65 -33.49 0.62 14.20
CA CYS A 65 -34.08 0.05 15.40
C CYS A 65 -35.31 -0.80 15.04
N SER A 66 -35.29 -2.10 15.33
CA SER A 66 -36.47 -2.92 15.70
C SER A 66 -36.01 -4.29 16.21
N ASN A 67 -36.37 -4.61 17.46
CA ASN A 67 -36.21 -5.92 18.09
C ASN A 67 -37.05 -7.00 17.38
N SER A 68 -36.50 -8.22 17.28
CA SER A 68 -37.26 -9.43 17.64
C SER A 68 -36.33 -10.63 17.82
N ASN A 69 -36.32 -11.17 19.04
CA ASN A 69 -35.86 -12.52 19.35
C ASN A 69 -36.71 -13.56 18.60
N VAL A 70 -36.09 -14.46 17.83
CA VAL A 70 -36.59 -15.82 17.63
C VAL A 70 -35.39 -16.76 17.47
N SER A 71 -35.29 -17.69 18.41
CA SER A 71 -34.40 -18.85 18.40
C SER A 71 -34.85 -19.87 17.35
N SER A 72 -33.90 -20.53 16.68
CA SER A 72 -34.07 -21.91 16.24
C SER A 72 -32.72 -22.55 15.94
N ASP A 73 -32.43 -23.58 16.73
CA ASP A 73 -31.36 -24.56 16.58
C ASP A 73 -31.32 -25.20 15.19
N HIS A 74 -30.12 -25.51 14.70
CA HIS A 74 -29.74 -26.91 14.46
C HIS A 74 -28.22 -27.07 14.30
N SER A 75 -27.71 -27.82 15.27
CA SER A 75 -26.38 -28.41 15.46
C SER A 75 -25.73 -29.07 14.24
N PHE A 76 -24.39 -29.01 14.19
CA PHE A 76 -23.60 -30.25 14.29
C PHE A 76 -22.46 -30.06 15.29
N THR A 77 -22.56 -30.83 16.36
CA THR A 77 -21.69 -30.90 17.54
C THR A 77 -20.49 -31.81 17.26
N CYS A 78 -19.32 -31.46 17.77
CA CYS A 78 -18.31 -32.45 18.18
C CYS A 78 -17.81 -32.06 19.58
N LEU A 79 -17.87 -33.04 20.49
CA LEU A 79 -17.75 -32.90 21.93
C LEU A 79 -16.34 -32.52 22.43
N ASN A 80 -16.35 -31.87 23.59
CA ASN A 80 -15.22 -31.46 24.42
C ASN A 80 -14.25 -32.60 24.78
N SER A 81 -12.96 -32.29 24.77
CA SER A 81 -12.02 -32.81 25.75
C SER A 81 -11.40 -31.61 26.47
N GLU A 82 -11.74 -31.47 27.75
CA GLU A 82 -11.18 -30.49 28.67
C GLU A 82 -9.68 -30.77 28.84
N HIS A 83 -8.83 -29.82 28.46
CA HIS A 83 -7.51 -29.58 29.04
C HIS A 83 -7.18 -28.11 28.82
N GLY A 84 -6.89 -27.40 29.91
CA GLY A 84 -6.74 -25.95 29.92
C GLY A 84 -5.67 -25.47 28.95
N ASN A 85 -6.05 -24.56 28.05
CA ASN A 85 -5.12 -23.67 27.40
C ASN A 85 -5.79 -22.33 27.18
N ARG A 86 -5.14 -21.29 27.72
CA ARG A 86 -5.44 -19.88 27.50
C ARG A 86 -5.53 -19.66 25.99
N THR A 87 -6.73 -19.47 25.47
CA THR A 87 -6.91 -19.00 24.10
C THR A 87 -6.30 -17.61 24.02
N PRO A 88 -5.30 -17.36 23.16
CA PRO A 88 -4.92 -16.00 22.87
C PRO A 88 -6.12 -15.39 22.18
N LYS A 89 -6.83 -14.50 22.87
CA LYS A 89 -7.77 -13.58 22.23
C LYS A 89 -6.93 -12.87 21.17
N ASN A 90 -7.05 -13.31 19.92
CA ASN A 90 -6.40 -12.69 18.79
C ASN A 90 -7.13 -11.36 18.57
N GLN A 91 -6.77 -10.38 19.41
CA GLN A 91 -7.27 -9.04 19.38
C GLN A 91 -6.75 -8.46 18.07
N ARG A 92 -7.53 -8.66 17.00
CA ARG A 92 -7.31 -8.08 15.69
C ARG A 92 -7.20 -6.57 15.93
N ARG A 93 -5.97 -6.08 16.09
CA ARG A 93 -5.71 -4.67 16.36
C ARG A 93 -6.34 -3.89 15.21
N THR A 94 -7.25 -2.99 15.54
CA THR A 94 -7.83 -2.07 14.57
C THR A 94 -6.71 -1.31 13.89
N LEU A 95 -6.72 -1.28 12.56
CA LEU A 95 -5.80 -0.45 11.80
C LEU A 95 -6.08 1.02 12.10
N ASN A 96 -5.07 1.71 12.62
CA ASN A 96 -5.13 3.15 12.90
C ASN A 96 -4.60 3.98 11.73
N THR A 97 -4.11 3.34 10.67
CA THR A 97 -3.56 4.03 9.50
C THR A 97 -4.67 4.75 8.73
N LYS A 98 -4.53 6.06 8.60
CA LYS A 98 -5.48 6.96 7.94
C LYS A 98 -5.11 7.27 6.50
N ASN A 99 -3.82 7.21 6.16
CA ASN A 99 -3.30 7.56 4.83
C ASN A 99 -2.09 6.70 4.47
N ALA A 100 -1.98 6.37 3.19
CA ALA A 100 -0.80 5.73 2.62
C ALA A 100 -0.30 6.49 1.39
N TYR A 101 1.03 6.61 1.30
CA TYR A 101 1.75 7.14 0.17
C TYR A 101 2.59 6.03 -0.41
N PHE A 102 2.30 5.61 -1.63
CA PHE A 102 3.07 4.57 -2.29
C PHE A 102 3.88 5.15 -3.44
N TYR A 103 5.20 5.05 -3.31
CA TYR A 103 6.16 5.48 -4.32
C TYR A 103 6.80 4.25 -4.94
N TRP A 104 6.40 3.94 -6.18
CA TRP A 104 7.05 2.92 -6.96
C TRP A 104 8.04 3.55 -7.95
N VAL A 105 9.30 3.14 -7.85
CA VAL A 105 10.37 3.68 -8.69
C VAL A 105 11.00 2.54 -9.48
N THR A 106 10.92 2.60 -10.80
CA THR A 106 11.46 1.56 -11.69
C THR A 106 12.33 2.17 -12.80
N ARG A 107 13.25 1.37 -13.35
CA ARG A 107 13.95 1.70 -14.61
C ARG A 107 13.27 1.05 -15.81
N GLU A 108 12.56 -0.05 -15.59
CA GLU A 108 12.10 -0.95 -16.63
C GLU A 108 10.67 -0.63 -17.01
N GLN A 109 10.43 -0.24 -18.26
CA GLN A 109 9.09 0.00 -18.77
C GLN A 109 8.23 -1.28 -18.78
N GLY A 110 8.82 -2.43 -19.10
CA GLY A 110 8.10 -3.71 -19.09
C GLY A 110 7.61 -4.15 -17.70
N SER A 111 8.15 -3.56 -16.62
CA SER A 111 7.63 -3.80 -15.27
C SER A 111 6.21 -3.24 -15.07
N PHE A 112 5.76 -2.29 -15.90
CA PHE A 112 4.40 -1.77 -15.79
C PHE A 112 3.35 -2.81 -16.14
N ASP A 113 3.63 -3.76 -17.04
CA ASP A 113 2.64 -4.73 -17.50
C ASP A 113 2.15 -5.66 -16.38
N TRP A 114 3.06 -6.17 -15.55
CA TRP A 114 2.67 -7.08 -14.47
C TRP A 114 1.95 -6.37 -13.32
N PHE A 115 2.26 -5.08 -13.10
CA PHE A 115 1.72 -4.33 -11.97
C PHE A 115 0.51 -3.46 -12.33
N ARG A 116 0.22 -3.26 -13.63
CA ARG A 116 -0.87 -2.42 -14.14
C ARG A 116 -2.23 -2.81 -13.58
N GLU A 117 -2.59 -4.09 -13.62
CA GLU A 117 -3.91 -4.55 -13.16
C GLU A 117 -4.13 -4.26 -11.68
N ILE A 118 -3.11 -4.52 -10.88
CA ILE A 118 -3.13 -4.27 -9.43
C ILE A 118 -3.23 -2.77 -9.15
N MET A 119 -2.48 -1.94 -9.88
CA MET A 119 -2.54 -0.48 -9.72
C MET A 119 -3.90 0.09 -10.09
N ASN A 120 -4.54 -0.45 -11.13
CA ASN A 120 -5.90 -0.06 -11.51
C ASN A 120 -6.94 -0.54 -10.49
N GLU A 121 -6.81 -1.77 -10.00
CA GLU A 121 -7.69 -2.32 -8.93
C GLU A 121 -7.65 -1.44 -7.68
N ILE A 122 -6.44 -1.07 -7.21
CA ILE A 122 -6.27 -0.22 -6.04
C ILE A 122 -6.81 1.19 -6.31
N ALA A 123 -6.54 1.76 -7.48
CA ALA A 123 -7.02 3.09 -7.85
C ALA A 123 -8.57 3.16 -7.95
N ASP A 124 -9.20 2.09 -8.45
CA ASP A 124 -10.67 2.01 -8.58
C ASP A 124 -11.36 1.74 -7.24
N SER A 125 -10.68 1.05 -6.33
CA SER A 125 -11.17 0.74 -5.00
C SER A 125 -10.98 1.89 -4.00
N ASP A 126 -10.04 2.80 -4.25
CA ASP A 126 -9.73 3.94 -3.36
C ASP A 126 -10.71 5.13 -3.52
N ILE A 127 -11.97 4.90 -3.21
CA ILE A 127 -13.05 5.89 -3.37
C ILE A 127 -12.81 7.15 -2.51
N LYS A 128 -12.11 7.01 -1.38
CA LYS A 128 -11.87 8.11 -0.42
C LYS A 128 -10.56 8.86 -0.65
N GLY A 129 -9.73 8.43 -1.60
CA GLY A 129 -8.42 9.03 -1.84
C GLY A 129 -7.47 8.87 -0.64
N VAL A 130 -7.53 7.72 0.04
CA VAL A 130 -6.70 7.42 1.21
C VAL A 130 -5.28 7.01 0.79
N ILE A 131 -5.15 6.45 -0.41
CA ILE A 131 -3.91 5.92 -0.96
C ILE A 131 -3.45 6.81 -2.13
N GLU A 132 -2.40 7.61 -1.89
CA GLU A 132 -1.75 8.40 -2.94
C GLU A 132 -0.63 7.56 -3.57
N MET A 133 -0.80 7.15 -4.83
CA MET A 133 0.20 6.37 -5.57
C MET A 133 0.98 7.22 -6.56
N HIS A 134 2.30 7.03 -6.59
CA HIS A 134 3.22 7.74 -7.48
C HIS A 134 4.17 6.76 -8.16
N ASN A 135 4.05 6.67 -9.49
CA ASN A 135 4.94 5.87 -10.32
C ASN A 135 6.08 6.75 -10.83
N TYR A 136 7.33 6.28 -10.75
CA TYR A 136 8.49 6.98 -11.28
C TYR A 136 9.26 6.09 -12.24
N LEU A 137 9.42 6.55 -13.47
CA LEU A 137 10.26 5.93 -14.49
C LEU A 137 11.60 6.66 -14.58
N THR A 138 12.64 6.04 -14.04
CA THR A 138 13.99 6.62 -13.91
C THR A 138 14.89 6.38 -15.12
N SER A 139 14.42 5.64 -16.14
CA SER A 139 15.14 5.49 -17.42
C SER A 139 15.03 6.73 -18.31
N VAL A 140 14.13 7.66 -17.98
CA VAL A 140 14.01 8.97 -18.63
C VAL A 140 14.78 10.00 -17.80
N TYR A 141 15.56 10.86 -18.45
CA TYR A 141 16.41 11.88 -17.83
C TYR A 141 15.62 12.80 -16.88
N ASP A 142 16.33 13.45 -15.95
CA ASP A 142 15.73 14.27 -14.89
C ASP A 142 14.78 15.37 -15.41
N GLU A 143 13.85 15.81 -14.55
CA GLU A 143 12.92 16.92 -14.80
C GLU A 143 13.66 18.16 -15.34
N GLY A 144 13.42 18.51 -16.61
CA GLY A 144 14.06 19.65 -17.28
C GLY A 144 14.71 19.31 -18.62
N ASP A 145 14.91 18.03 -18.93
CA ASP A 145 15.33 17.61 -20.29
C ASP A 145 14.19 17.83 -21.30
N ALA A 146 14.55 18.22 -22.53
CA ALA A 146 13.60 18.42 -23.62
C ALA A 146 12.79 17.14 -23.91
N ARG A 147 13.41 15.97 -23.73
CA ARG A 147 12.76 14.67 -23.87
C ARG A 147 11.73 14.43 -22.77
N SER A 148 12.07 14.70 -21.50
CA SER A 148 11.15 14.54 -20.37
C SER A 148 9.98 15.52 -20.44
N THR A 149 10.23 16.74 -20.95
CA THR A 149 9.19 17.74 -21.21
C THR A 149 8.23 17.28 -22.29
N LEU A 150 8.75 16.80 -23.43
CA LEU A 150 7.93 16.26 -24.52
C LEU A 150 7.10 15.06 -24.05
N LEU A 151 7.71 14.10 -23.33
CA LEU A 151 7.01 12.94 -22.79
C LEU A 151 5.89 13.37 -21.84
N THR A 152 6.15 14.36 -20.98
CA THR A 152 5.16 14.93 -20.07
C THR A 152 4.01 15.60 -20.84
N MET A 153 4.29 16.32 -21.93
CA MET A 153 3.26 16.93 -22.78
C MET A 153 2.38 15.85 -23.42
N ILE A 154 2.97 14.83 -24.05
CA ILE A 154 2.24 13.73 -24.67
C ILE A 154 1.38 13.00 -23.62
N GLN A 155 1.96 12.72 -22.46
CA GLN A 155 1.26 12.10 -21.35
C GLN A 155 0.06 12.92 -20.89
N THR A 156 0.23 14.23 -20.74
CA THR A 156 -0.85 15.15 -20.33
C THR A 156 -1.98 15.15 -21.35
N LEU A 157 -1.65 15.20 -22.64
CA LEU A 157 -2.63 15.18 -23.72
C LEU A 157 -3.41 13.86 -23.76
N ASN A 158 -2.73 12.72 -23.62
CA ASN A 158 -3.40 11.43 -23.63
C ASN A 158 -4.25 11.21 -22.37
N HIS A 159 -3.75 11.62 -21.20
CA HIS A 159 -4.51 11.50 -19.96
C HIS A 159 -5.77 12.38 -20.01
N ALA A 160 -5.68 13.58 -20.57
CA ALA A 160 -6.85 14.43 -20.80
C ALA A 160 -7.87 13.83 -21.80
N LYS A 161 -7.39 13.06 -22.79
CA LYS A 161 -8.26 12.46 -23.83
C LYS A 161 -8.87 11.12 -23.40
N ASN A 162 -8.08 10.26 -22.76
CA ASN A 162 -8.40 8.85 -22.53
C ASN A 162 -8.46 8.49 -21.03
N GLY A 163 -8.10 9.40 -20.12
CA GLY A 163 -8.09 9.16 -18.67
C GLY A 163 -6.99 8.19 -18.19
N VAL A 164 -6.08 7.78 -19.08
CA VAL A 164 -5.02 6.82 -18.79
C VAL A 164 -3.64 7.36 -19.14
N ASP A 165 -2.67 6.98 -18.33
CA ASP A 165 -1.26 7.22 -18.56
C ASP A 165 -0.73 6.33 -19.69
N ILE A 166 -0.07 6.92 -20.69
CA ILE A 166 0.41 6.17 -21.87
C ILE A 166 1.54 5.20 -21.55
N PHE A 167 2.29 5.42 -20.47
CA PHE A 167 3.49 4.63 -20.16
C PHE A 167 3.16 3.42 -19.30
N SER A 168 2.27 3.59 -18.33
CA SER A 168 1.83 2.50 -17.45
C SER A 168 0.53 1.84 -17.91
N GLY A 169 -0.27 2.49 -18.75
CA GLY A 169 -1.63 2.04 -19.07
C GLY A 169 -2.57 2.07 -17.87
N THR A 170 -2.25 2.84 -16.83
CA THR A 170 -3.04 2.98 -15.61
C THR A 170 -3.74 4.34 -15.53
N LYS A 171 -4.72 4.49 -14.64
CA LYS A 171 -5.33 5.79 -14.33
C LYS A 171 -4.36 6.73 -13.58
N LEU A 172 -3.28 6.17 -13.04
CA LEU A 172 -2.25 6.87 -12.26
C LEU A 172 -1.21 7.49 -13.17
N ARG A 173 -0.80 8.71 -12.84
CA ARG A 173 0.19 9.44 -13.64
C ARG A 173 1.61 8.97 -13.29
N THR A 174 2.38 8.61 -14.32
CA THR A 174 3.81 8.29 -14.17
C THR A 174 4.66 9.56 -14.22
N HIS A 175 5.56 9.73 -13.26
CA HIS A 175 6.57 10.77 -13.22
C HIS A 175 7.88 10.28 -13.87
N PHE A 176 8.66 11.20 -14.45
CA PHE A 176 9.96 10.88 -15.04
C PHE A 176 11.11 11.34 -14.15
N GLY A 177 12.21 10.59 -14.19
CA GLY A 177 13.36 10.84 -13.33
C GLY A 177 13.15 10.31 -11.91
N ARG A 178 13.89 10.88 -10.95
CA ARG A 178 13.89 10.42 -9.54
C ARG A 178 13.04 11.31 -8.64
N PRO A 179 12.33 10.74 -7.65
CA PRO A 179 11.66 11.54 -6.63
C PRO A 179 12.66 12.40 -5.85
N LYS A 180 12.30 13.65 -5.60
CA LYS A 180 13.05 14.54 -4.71
C LYS A 180 12.66 14.24 -3.26
N TRP A 181 13.27 13.23 -2.65
CA TRP A 181 12.85 12.67 -1.35
C TRP A 181 12.74 13.69 -0.21
N LYS A 182 13.65 14.66 -0.14
CA LYS A 182 13.55 15.76 0.83
C LYS A 182 12.26 16.58 0.67
N LYS A 183 11.83 16.82 -0.58
CA LYS A 183 10.56 17.50 -0.86
C LYS A 183 9.36 16.60 -0.53
N VAL A 184 9.45 15.30 -0.83
CA VAL A 184 8.41 14.32 -0.51
C VAL A 184 8.18 14.25 1.01
N LEU A 185 9.23 14.02 1.79
CA LEU A 185 9.17 13.97 3.25
C LEU A 185 8.67 15.30 3.84
N SER A 186 9.15 16.44 3.32
CA SER A 186 8.64 17.74 3.72
C SER A 186 7.14 17.90 3.45
N LYS A 187 6.67 17.56 2.25
CA LYS A 187 5.24 17.61 1.88
C LYS A 187 4.41 16.75 2.84
N ILE A 188 4.81 15.51 3.08
CA ILE A 188 4.10 14.58 3.96
C ILE A 188 4.10 15.10 5.41
N GLY A 189 5.25 15.55 5.93
CA GLY A 189 5.35 16.07 7.30
C GLY A 189 4.55 17.36 7.54
N THR A 190 4.45 18.23 6.53
CA THR A 190 3.60 19.43 6.62
C THR A 190 2.10 19.12 6.57
N LYS A 191 1.71 18.08 5.81
CA LYS A 191 0.33 17.61 5.68
C LYS A 191 -0.15 16.90 6.96
N HIS A 192 0.73 16.12 7.59
CA HIS A 192 0.42 15.24 8.72
C HIS A 192 1.18 15.66 9.97
N LYS A 193 0.80 16.82 10.53
CA LYS A 193 1.45 17.38 11.73
C LYS A 193 1.13 16.55 12.96
N SER A 194 2.13 16.31 13.82
CA SER A 194 2.00 15.57 15.07
C SER A 194 1.55 14.10 14.92
N GLU A 195 1.64 13.54 13.72
CA GLU A 195 1.36 12.13 13.45
C GLU A 195 2.66 11.31 13.33
N ARG A 196 2.54 9.99 13.55
CA ARG A 196 3.64 9.05 13.34
C ARG A 196 3.58 8.48 11.93
N ILE A 197 4.65 8.69 11.18
CA ILE A 197 4.79 8.32 9.78
C ILE A 197 5.77 7.15 9.69
N GLY A 198 5.28 5.98 9.29
CA GLY A 198 6.12 4.81 9.04
C GLY A 198 6.66 4.84 7.62
N VAL A 199 7.98 4.93 7.46
CA VAL A 199 8.67 4.96 6.16
C VAL A 199 9.24 3.58 5.87
N PHE A 200 8.56 2.81 5.04
CA PHE A 200 8.94 1.45 4.68
C PHE A 200 9.61 1.44 3.30
N TYR A 201 10.80 0.84 3.22
CA TYR A 201 11.61 0.84 2.02
C TYR A 201 12.06 -0.56 1.64
N CYS A 202 11.82 -0.95 0.38
CA CYS A 202 12.34 -2.18 -0.21
C CYS A 202 13.09 -1.86 -1.51
N GLY A 203 14.40 -2.12 -1.54
CA GLY A 203 15.24 -1.84 -2.70
C GLY A 203 16.74 -1.77 -2.40
N GLY A 204 17.50 -1.27 -3.38
CA GLY A 204 18.96 -1.14 -3.31
C GLY A 204 19.45 -0.27 -2.12
N PRO A 205 20.68 -0.48 -1.62
CA PRO A 205 21.13 0.10 -0.36
C PRO A 205 21.34 1.63 -0.39
N SER A 206 21.62 2.20 -1.56
CA SER A 206 21.93 3.64 -1.69
C SER A 206 20.77 4.53 -1.25
N LEU A 207 19.58 4.30 -1.81
CA LEU A 207 18.39 5.08 -1.46
C LEU A 207 17.91 4.79 -0.03
N GLY A 208 18.03 3.54 0.44
CA GLY A 208 17.67 3.22 1.83
C GLY A 208 18.48 4.02 2.86
N LYS A 209 19.77 4.26 2.60
CA LYS A 209 20.61 5.12 3.45
C LYS A 209 20.19 6.60 3.39
N GLU A 210 19.87 7.09 2.21
CA GLU A 210 19.36 8.46 2.01
C GLU A 210 18.07 8.69 2.78
N LEU A 211 17.08 7.80 2.63
CA LEU A 211 15.79 7.90 3.31
C LEU A 211 15.95 7.86 4.84
N SER A 212 16.78 6.95 5.36
CA SER A 212 17.07 6.85 6.79
C SER A 212 17.66 8.16 7.34
N THR A 213 18.64 8.73 6.63
CA THR A 213 19.28 10.00 7.01
C THR A 213 18.28 11.14 7.01
N LEU A 214 17.48 11.27 5.95
CA LEU A 214 16.46 12.31 5.87
C LEU A 214 15.41 12.16 6.98
N CYS A 215 14.94 10.95 7.27
CA CYS A 215 13.99 10.73 8.38
C CYS A 215 14.57 11.23 9.71
N HIS A 216 15.85 10.97 9.97
CA HIS A 216 16.53 11.47 11.17
C HIS A 216 16.60 13.00 11.21
N GLU A 217 16.98 13.65 10.10
CA GLU A 217 17.01 15.12 9.99
C GLU A 217 15.63 15.76 10.24
N PHE A 218 14.58 15.21 9.63
CA PHE A 218 13.22 15.73 9.79
C PHE A 218 12.69 15.52 11.21
N ASN A 219 13.11 14.48 11.92
CA ASN A 219 12.72 14.27 13.32
C ASN A 219 13.34 15.26 14.31
N GLN A 220 14.48 15.87 13.96
CA GLN A 220 15.13 16.86 14.82
C GLN A 220 14.45 18.24 14.74
N THR A 221 13.80 18.53 13.63
CA THR A 221 13.32 19.89 13.30
C THR A 221 11.82 19.97 13.01
N GLY A 222 11.19 18.83 12.69
CA GLY A 222 9.81 18.74 12.25
C GLY A 222 8.79 18.53 13.37
N CYS A 223 7.52 18.76 13.04
CA CYS A 223 6.39 18.51 13.94
C CYS A 223 5.83 17.08 13.83
N SER A 224 6.26 16.31 12.85
CA SER A 224 5.84 14.92 12.58
C SER A 224 7.00 13.96 12.88
N ARG A 225 6.69 12.73 13.27
CA ARG A 225 7.70 11.73 13.62
C ARG A 225 7.80 10.67 12.52
N PHE A 226 8.93 10.63 11.81
CA PHE A 226 9.26 9.64 10.80
C PHE A 226 10.02 8.47 11.40
N GLU A 227 9.56 7.24 11.21
CA GLU A 227 10.30 6.04 11.61
C GLU A 227 10.64 5.23 10.36
N PHE A 228 11.93 5.00 10.13
CA PHE A 228 12.42 4.35 8.92
C PHE A 228 12.61 2.84 9.14
N HIS A 229 12.04 2.06 8.23
CA HIS A 229 12.08 0.60 8.20
C HIS A 229 12.63 0.15 6.87
N LYS A 230 13.80 -0.48 6.91
CA LYS A 230 14.33 -1.18 5.74
C LYS A 230 13.78 -2.59 5.75
N GLU A 231 12.99 -2.90 4.74
CA GLU A 231 12.38 -4.21 4.59
C GLU A 231 13.21 -5.10 3.69
N HIS A 232 13.35 -6.35 4.11
CA HIS A 232 14.00 -7.42 3.37
C HIS A 232 12.91 -8.43 3.01
N PHE A 233 12.41 -8.33 1.78
CA PHE A 233 11.41 -9.22 1.19
C PHE A 233 12.07 -10.18 0.20
#